data_AF-A0A1F9KNG5-F1
#
_entry.id   AF-A0A1F9KNG5-F1
#
_cell.length_a   1.000
_cell.length_b   1.000
_cell.length_c   1.000
_cell.angle_alpha   90.00
_cell.angle_beta   90.00
_cell.angle_gamma   90.00
#
_symmetry.space_group_name_H-M   'P 1'
#
loop_
_entity.id
_entity.type
_entity.pdbx_description
1 polymer ?
#
loop_
_entity_poly.entity_id
_entity_poly.type
_entity_poly.pdbx_seq_one_letter_code
_entity_poly.pdbx_strand_id
1 'polypeptide(L)'
;MSQAAKTFDEWWVGSHYRRFVEREGVPLYEGSALENLATLPLADWERRGGKAAYTRLGNQEVVNLQIVEIPPKGELKPERHMYESVMYVMSGTGATTIWQEGEPKQTVEWGEGALLAIPLNARHQEFNSSADKPCRILFGTNMAQVINLYQNLDFVFNNPFVFKERYSHSAARDYAERGVHWNTRLFQTNFVADIRNFALDSWGERGTRTSIMRLYMGNSSSQIHILEVSEGTYVTAHRHGAGAHVIVIQGEGYEYLFMPGDEGKADGRAKIPLRPYGVIAPKLNEFHQHFNSGKGPLRQLAFKGWDKGLATVTNEGTYDAVGAARSDNPYAWAFKLRYDKEDPAIREEYYKELEKNGVTLRLEPLDQAAG
;
A
#
# COMPACT_ATOMS: atom_id res chain seq x y z
N MET A 1 14.44 -25.61 -9.56
CA MET A 1 13.89 -26.55 -10.55
C MET A 1 12.38 -26.52 -10.44
N SER A 2 11.74 -25.84 -11.38
CA SER A 2 10.28 -25.86 -11.53
C SER A 2 9.78 -27.30 -11.75
N GLN A 3 8.66 -27.65 -11.10
CA GLN A 3 7.95 -28.89 -11.39
C GLN A 3 6.85 -28.61 -12.42
N ALA A 4 6.68 -29.50 -13.39
CA ALA A 4 5.58 -29.45 -14.35
C ALA A 4 4.22 -29.62 -13.64
N ALA A 5 3.17 -29.00 -14.20
CA ALA A 5 1.79 -29.24 -13.75
C ALA A 5 1.43 -30.73 -13.94
N LYS A 6 0.75 -31.32 -12.97
CA LYS A 6 0.39 -32.74 -12.96
C LYS A 6 -1.06 -32.99 -13.37
N THR A 7 -1.91 -31.96 -13.34
CA THR A 7 -3.32 -32.03 -13.75
C THR A 7 -3.72 -30.87 -14.67
N PHE A 8 -4.82 -31.04 -15.41
CA PHE A 8 -5.38 -29.97 -16.25
C PHE A 8 -5.89 -28.79 -15.40
N ASP A 9 -6.48 -29.05 -14.23
CA ASP A 9 -6.94 -28.00 -13.31
C ASP A 9 -5.76 -27.23 -12.69
N GLU A 10 -4.65 -27.92 -12.39
CA GLU A 10 -3.36 -27.29 -12.05
C GLU A 10 -2.74 -26.52 -13.20
N TRP A 11 -3.14 -26.78 -14.45
CA TRP A 11 -2.68 -26.02 -15.60
C TRP A 11 -3.63 -24.85 -15.93
N TRP A 12 -4.93 -24.98 -15.68
CA TRP A 12 -5.97 -24.11 -16.26
C TRP A 12 -6.82 -23.31 -15.25
N VAL A 13 -7.07 -23.81 -14.03
CA VAL A 13 -8.19 -23.31 -13.18
C VAL A 13 -7.74 -22.48 -11.97
N GLY A 14 -6.46 -22.11 -11.84
CA GLY A 14 -5.95 -21.38 -10.67
C GLY A 14 -4.83 -20.38 -10.98
N SER A 15 -4.75 -19.34 -10.16
CA SER A 15 -3.64 -18.38 -10.19
C SER A 15 -2.32 -19.04 -9.80
N HIS A 16 -1.24 -18.72 -10.54
CA HIS A 16 0.11 -19.19 -10.21
C HIS A 16 0.62 -18.57 -8.91
N TYR A 17 0.18 -17.37 -8.57
CA TYR A 17 0.45 -16.75 -7.28
C TYR A 17 -0.17 -17.55 -6.12
N ARG A 18 -1.43 -17.97 -6.24
CA ARG A 18 -2.07 -18.78 -5.18
C ARG A 18 -1.35 -20.10 -4.96
N ARG A 19 -0.97 -20.79 -6.04
CA ARG A 19 -0.17 -22.03 -5.99
C ARG A 19 1.23 -21.79 -5.41
N PHE A 20 1.83 -20.64 -5.68
CA PHE A 20 3.09 -20.23 -5.06
C PHE A 20 2.91 -20.11 -3.54
N VAL A 21 1.92 -19.35 -3.06
CA VAL A 21 1.67 -19.18 -1.62
C VAL A 21 1.38 -20.52 -0.92
N GLU A 22 0.59 -21.38 -1.56
CA GLU A 22 0.31 -22.74 -1.05
C GLU A 22 1.59 -23.57 -0.88
N ARG A 23 2.51 -23.51 -1.86
CA ARG A 23 3.82 -24.19 -1.79
C ARG A 23 4.77 -23.60 -0.76
N GLU A 24 4.66 -22.29 -0.49
CA GLU A 24 5.41 -21.65 0.59
C GLU A 24 4.94 -22.14 1.97
N GLY A 25 3.77 -22.78 2.06
CA GLY A 25 3.25 -23.34 3.31
C GLY A 25 2.76 -22.31 4.31
N VAL A 26 2.42 -21.10 3.85
CA VAL A 26 2.03 -19.96 4.70
C VAL A 26 0.60 -19.46 4.41
N PRO A 27 -0.03 -18.71 5.33
CA PRO A 27 -1.40 -18.24 5.14
C PRO A 27 -1.56 -17.29 3.94
N LEU A 28 -2.69 -17.42 3.24
CA LEU A 28 -3.19 -16.46 2.25
C LEU A 28 -4.44 -15.78 2.82
N TYR A 29 -4.35 -14.48 3.10
CA TYR A 29 -5.48 -13.67 3.58
C TYR A 29 -6.21 -13.00 2.41
N GLU A 30 -7.53 -13.18 2.35
CA GLU A 30 -8.40 -12.64 1.29
C GLU A 30 -9.51 -11.75 1.88
N GLY A 31 -10.14 -10.94 1.03
CA GLY A 31 -11.24 -10.04 1.41
C GLY A 31 -11.04 -8.62 0.90
N SER A 32 -11.89 -7.68 1.33
CA SER A 32 -11.74 -6.23 1.03
C SER A 32 -11.09 -5.46 2.17
N ALA A 33 -10.96 -6.05 3.36
CA ALA A 33 -10.31 -5.42 4.50
C ALA A 33 -9.74 -6.47 5.45
N LEU A 34 -8.66 -6.10 6.16
CA LEU A 34 -8.13 -6.84 7.31
C LEU A 34 -7.94 -5.86 8.46
N GLU A 35 -8.35 -6.25 9.66
CA GLU A 35 -8.42 -5.36 10.82
C GLU A 35 -7.04 -4.91 11.30
N ASN A 36 -6.04 -5.80 11.32
CA ASN A 36 -4.72 -5.49 11.83
C ASN A 36 -3.62 -6.42 11.27
N LEU A 37 -2.84 -5.92 10.31
CA LEU A 37 -1.71 -6.62 9.71
C LEU A 37 -0.58 -6.95 10.70
N ALA A 38 -0.44 -6.19 11.77
CA ALA A 38 0.60 -6.37 12.79
C ALA A 38 0.33 -7.57 13.73
N THR A 39 -0.91 -8.08 13.77
CA THR A 39 -1.28 -9.19 14.67
C THR A 39 -1.79 -10.43 13.94
N LEU A 40 -1.87 -10.41 12.59
CA LEU A 40 -2.28 -11.60 11.83
C LEU A 40 -1.41 -12.81 12.16
N PRO A 41 -1.99 -14.01 12.33
CA PRO A 41 -1.22 -15.23 12.42
C PRO A 41 -0.30 -15.41 11.20
N LEU A 42 0.96 -15.76 11.46
CA LEU A 42 1.95 -16.09 10.42
C LEU A 42 2.40 -17.54 10.62
N ALA A 43 2.84 -18.20 9.54
CA ALA A 43 3.44 -19.53 9.62
C ALA A 43 4.94 -19.48 9.34
N ASP A 44 5.65 -20.52 9.77
CA ASP A 44 7.09 -20.65 9.52
C ASP A 44 7.36 -20.64 8.01
N TRP A 45 8.38 -19.88 7.63
CA TRP A 45 8.63 -19.60 6.23
C TRP A 45 9.97 -20.17 5.80
N GLU A 46 9.97 -21.40 5.29
CA GLU A 46 11.21 -22.15 5.02
C GLU A 46 12.13 -21.43 4.03
N ARG A 47 11.57 -20.86 2.96
CA ARG A 47 12.33 -20.28 1.84
C ARG A 47 13.24 -19.14 2.26
N ARG A 48 12.76 -18.25 3.14
CA ARG A 48 13.48 -17.06 3.60
C ARG A 48 13.79 -17.09 5.09
N GLY A 49 13.39 -18.12 5.83
CA GLY A 49 13.45 -18.11 7.30
C GLY A 49 12.41 -17.16 7.91
N GLY A 50 12.32 -17.15 9.24
CA GLY A 50 11.30 -16.36 9.96
C GLY A 50 9.89 -16.89 9.75
N LYS A 51 8.90 -15.99 9.80
CA LYS A 51 7.49 -16.29 9.55
C LYS A 51 6.92 -15.36 8.48
N ALA A 52 5.94 -15.85 7.73
CA ALA A 52 5.26 -15.05 6.72
C ALA A 52 3.77 -15.32 6.60
N ALA A 53 3.09 -14.39 5.92
CA ALA A 53 1.78 -14.57 5.31
C ALA A 53 1.69 -13.66 4.08
N TYR A 54 0.81 -14.00 3.16
CA TYR A 54 0.56 -13.24 1.94
C TYR A 54 -0.90 -12.80 1.88
N THR A 55 -1.20 -11.82 1.04
CA THR A 55 -2.57 -11.36 0.82
C THR A 55 -3.01 -11.48 -0.63
N ARG A 56 -4.33 -11.60 -0.84
CA ARG A 56 -5.04 -11.43 -2.10
C ARG A 56 -6.31 -10.63 -1.82
N LEU A 57 -6.14 -9.33 -1.60
CA LEU A 57 -7.25 -8.44 -1.23
C LEU A 57 -7.88 -7.79 -2.47
N GLY A 58 -9.15 -7.40 -2.35
CA GLY A 58 -9.93 -6.77 -3.43
C GLY A 58 -10.25 -7.69 -4.61
N ASN A 59 -10.10 -9.01 -4.43
CA ASN A 59 -10.26 -10.05 -5.47
C ASN A 59 -9.41 -9.78 -6.73
N GLN A 60 -8.17 -9.34 -6.54
CA GLN A 60 -7.22 -9.03 -7.61
C GLN A 60 -5.80 -9.51 -7.26
N GLU A 61 -4.91 -9.52 -8.24
CA GLU A 61 -3.51 -9.99 -8.11
C GLU A 61 -2.52 -9.08 -8.88
N VAL A 62 -2.83 -7.79 -8.97
CA VAL A 62 -1.96 -6.71 -9.48
C VAL A 62 -1.03 -6.21 -8.37
N VAL A 63 -1.53 -6.11 -7.14
CA VAL A 63 -0.77 -5.77 -5.93
C VAL A 63 -1.05 -6.84 -4.87
N ASN A 64 -0.02 -7.21 -4.12
CA ASN A 64 -0.16 -8.00 -2.92
C ASN A 64 0.69 -7.45 -1.79
N LEU A 65 0.26 -7.73 -0.57
CA LEU A 65 1.04 -7.51 0.62
C LEU A 65 1.67 -8.83 1.08
N GLN A 66 2.90 -8.76 1.56
CA GLN A 66 3.59 -9.85 2.24
C GLN A 66 3.94 -9.37 3.64
N ILE A 67 3.43 -10.07 4.65
CA ILE A 67 3.71 -9.79 6.06
C ILE A 67 4.81 -10.74 6.48
N VAL A 68 5.90 -10.21 7.02
CA VAL A 68 7.07 -10.97 7.44
C VAL A 68 7.41 -10.64 8.90
N GLU A 69 7.78 -11.66 9.66
CA GLU A 69 8.29 -11.51 11.01
C GLU A 69 9.66 -12.18 11.16
N ILE A 70 10.61 -11.41 11.69
CA ILE A 70 11.97 -11.87 11.96
C ILE A 70 12.11 -12.03 13.48
N PRO A 71 12.48 -13.21 13.99
CA PRO A 71 12.60 -13.42 15.43
C PRO A 71 13.71 -12.53 16.03
N PRO A 72 13.75 -12.34 17.37
CA PRO A 72 14.82 -11.61 18.04
C PRO A 72 16.21 -12.12 17.60
N LYS A 73 17.14 -11.21 17.29
CA LYS A 73 18.48 -11.51 16.77
C LYS A 73 18.51 -12.36 15.49
N GLY A 74 17.36 -12.51 14.84
CA GLY A 74 17.22 -13.31 13.64
C GLY A 74 17.56 -12.53 12.37
N GLU A 75 17.64 -13.27 11.28
CA GLU A 75 17.81 -12.76 9.94
C GLU A 75 16.96 -13.58 8.98
N LEU A 76 16.58 -12.97 7.86
CA LEU A 76 16.06 -13.72 6.72
C LEU A 76 17.24 -14.29 5.92
N LYS A 77 16.99 -15.35 5.14
CA LYS A 77 17.92 -15.82 4.12
C LYS A 77 17.97 -14.79 2.98
N PRO A 78 19.13 -14.59 2.33
CA PRO A 78 19.23 -13.71 1.17
C PRO A 78 18.30 -14.12 0.02
N GLU A 79 17.72 -13.14 -0.67
CA GLU A 79 17.10 -13.37 -1.97
C GLU A 79 17.36 -12.24 -2.96
N ARG A 80 16.90 -12.44 -4.19
CA ARG A 80 16.66 -11.41 -5.20
C ARG A 80 15.33 -11.73 -5.87
N HIS A 81 14.76 -10.76 -6.57
CA HIS A 81 13.50 -10.96 -7.25
C HIS A 81 13.27 -10.08 -8.48
N MET A 82 12.54 -10.62 -9.45
CA MET A 82 12.07 -9.94 -10.67
C MET A 82 10.70 -9.26 -10.50
N TYR A 83 10.37 -8.82 -9.29
CA TYR A 83 9.22 -7.97 -8.99
C TYR A 83 9.67 -6.73 -8.22
N GLU A 84 8.82 -5.71 -8.17
CA GLU A 84 9.09 -4.47 -7.46
C GLU A 84 8.54 -4.57 -6.04
N SER A 85 9.28 -4.07 -5.05
CA SER A 85 8.97 -4.25 -3.63
C SER A 85 9.36 -3.01 -2.84
N VAL A 86 8.44 -2.56 -1.98
CA VAL A 86 8.72 -1.52 -0.99
C VAL A 86 8.36 -2.05 0.38
N MET A 87 9.35 -1.99 1.26
CA MET A 87 9.32 -2.41 2.65
C MET A 87 8.73 -1.28 3.52
N TYR A 88 7.84 -1.64 4.44
CA TYR A 88 7.34 -0.81 5.52
C TYR A 88 7.53 -1.53 6.87
N VAL A 89 8.26 -0.91 7.79
CA VAL A 89 8.53 -1.49 9.11
C VAL A 89 7.37 -1.16 10.05
N MET A 90 6.53 -2.16 10.33
CA MET A 90 5.36 -1.97 11.20
C MET A 90 5.77 -1.93 12.68
N SER A 91 6.78 -2.70 13.08
CA SER A 91 7.35 -2.69 14.44
C SER A 91 8.76 -3.26 14.46
N GLY A 92 9.60 -2.78 15.39
CA GLY A 92 10.98 -3.25 15.57
C GLY A 92 12.03 -2.35 14.93
N THR A 93 13.29 -2.78 15.03
CA THR A 93 14.47 -2.10 14.49
C THR A 93 15.41 -3.11 13.88
N GLY A 94 16.12 -2.73 12.83
CA GLY A 94 16.93 -3.67 12.07
C GLY A 94 17.75 -3.00 11.00
N ALA A 95 18.22 -3.83 10.08
CA ALA A 95 18.93 -3.36 8.91
C ALA A 95 18.61 -4.23 7.70
N THR A 96 18.72 -3.64 6.51
CA THR A 96 18.67 -4.35 5.24
C THR A 96 20.01 -4.17 4.54
N THR A 97 20.66 -5.27 4.19
CA THR A 97 21.88 -5.27 3.38
C THR A 97 21.52 -5.54 1.92
N ILE A 98 22.02 -4.72 0.98
CA ILE A 98 21.67 -4.74 -0.45
C ILE A 98 22.96 -4.77 -1.30
N TRP A 99 23.01 -5.62 -2.34
CA TRP A 99 24.15 -5.72 -3.25
C TRP A 99 23.80 -6.27 -4.63
N GLN A 100 24.62 -5.91 -5.62
CA GLN A 100 24.65 -6.61 -6.90
C GLN A 100 25.73 -7.70 -6.89
N GLU A 101 25.61 -8.67 -7.79
CA GLU A 101 26.66 -9.68 -7.99
C GLU A 101 27.98 -8.99 -8.39
N GLY A 102 29.06 -9.31 -7.67
CA GLY A 102 30.38 -8.71 -7.90
C GLY A 102 30.56 -7.27 -7.39
N GLU A 103 29.56 -6.68 -6.71
CA GLU A 103 29.66 -5.34 -6.11
C GLU A 103 29.67 -5.38 -4.57
N PRO A 104 30.24 -4.38 -3.88
CA PRO A 104 30.21 -4.33 -2.43
C PRO A 104 28.79 -4.24 -1.86
N LYS A 105 28.61 -4.76 -0.65
CA LYS A 105 27.38 -4.66 0.12
C LYS A 105 27.19 -3.25 0.69
N GLN A 106 25.94 -2.80 0.71
CA GLN A 106 25.50 -1.58 1.40
C GLN A 106 24.45 -1.95 2.44
N THR A 107 24.54 -1.38 3.64
CA THR A 107 23.57 -1.63 4.71
C THR A 107 22.79 -0.35 5.00
N VAL A 108 21.47 -0.48 5.10
CA VAL A 108 20.55 0.60 5.52
C VAL A 108 19.90 0.19 6.83
N GLU A 109 20.13 0.96 7.88
CA GLU A 109 19.48 0.77 9.17
C GLU A 109 18.09 1.40 9.17
N TRP A 110 17.15 0.76 9.86
CA TRP A 110 15.77 1.20 9.91
C TRP A 110 15.14 0.93 11.28
N GLY A 111 14.09 1.69 11.58
CA GLY A 111 13.25 1.50 12.76
C GLY A 111 11.77 1.46 12.38
N GLU A 112 10.92 1.39 13.39
CA GLU A 112 9.47 1.42 13.21
C GLU A 112 9.03 2.67 12.45
N GLY A 113 8.15 2.48 11.46
CA GLY A 113 7.67 3.54 10.58
C GLY A 113 8.52 3.71 9.32
N ALA A 114 9.69 3.07 9.21
CA ALA A 114 10.55 3.25 8.06
C ALA A 114 9.95 2.69 6.76
N LEU A 115 10.20 3.38 5.65
CA LEU A 115 10.03 2.86 4.30
C LEU A 115 11.38 2.66 3.63
N LEU A 116 11.54 1.55 2.91
CA LEU A 116 12.72 1.28 2.09
C LEU A 116 12.28 0.62 0.78
N ALA A 117 12.67 1.20 -0.36
CA ALA A 117 12.52 0.50 -1.63
C ALA A 117 13.61 -0.56 -1.79
N ILE A 118 13.21 -1.77 -2.12
CA ILE A 118 14.13 -2.87 -2.43
C ILE A 118 14.40 -2.82 -3.94
N PRO A 119 15.65 -2.60 -4.38
CA PRO A 119 15.92 -2.44 -5.80
C PRO A 119 15.68 -3.74 -6.58
N LEU A 120 15.12 -3.59 -7.79
CA LEU A 120 14.75 -4.70 -8.66
C LEU A 120 15.96 -5.62 -8.92
N ASN A 121 15.77 -6.89 -8.63
CA ASN A 121 16.73 -7.99 -8.79
C ASN A 121 18.11 -7.82 -8.13
N ALA A 122 18.28 -6.84 -7.25
CA ALA A 122 19.44 -6.78 -6.36
C ALA A 122 19.27 -7.85 -5.26
N ARG A 123 20.38 -8.44 -4.81
CA ARG A 123 20.36 -9.30 -3.63
C ARG A 123 20.12 -8.45 -2.40
N HIS A 124 19.32 -8.95 -1.47
CA HIS A 124 19.07 -8.30 -0.20
C HIS A 124 18.87 -9.31 0.93
N GLN A 125 19.08 -8.84 2.16
CA GLN A 125 18.89 -9.60 3.38
C GLN A 125 18.53 -8.66 4.54
N GLU A 126 17.50 -9.02 5.29
CA GLU A 126 16.98 -8.28 6.43
C GLU A 126 17.40 -8.92 7.76
N PHE A 127 17.72 -8.08 8.73
CA PHE A 127 18.21 -8.46 10.06
C PHE A 127 17.38 -7.77 11.13
N ASN A 128 17.02 -8.49 12.19
CA ASN A 128 16.41 -7.91 13.38
C ASN A 128 17.49 -7.60 14.42
N SER A 129 17.65 -6.32 14.74
CA SER A 129 18.65 -5.84 15.72
C SER A 129 18.17 -5.97 17.17
N SER A 130 16.90 -6.29 17.41
CA SER A 130 16.36 -6.43 18.76
C SER A 130 16.85 -7.71 19.43
N ALA A 131 17.21 -7.60 20.70
CA ALA A 131 17.68 -8.72 21.51
C ALA A 131 16.55 -9.66 21.98
N ASP A 132 15.33 -9.14 22.12
CA ASP A 132 14.22 -9.81 22.81
C ASP A 132 12.86 -9.68 22.12
N LYS A 133 12.71 -8.79 21.14
CA LYS A 133 11.44 -8.58 20.41
C LYS A 133 11.55 -9.00 18.95
N PRO A 134 10.50 -9.61 18.37
CA PRO A 134 10.45 -9.81 16.92
C PRO A 134 10.32 -8.47 16.20
N CYS A 135 10.77 -8.43 14.96
CA CYS A 135 10.51 -7.33 14.03
C CYS A 135 9.42 -7.75 13.06
N ARG A 136 8.46 -6.86 12.78
CA ARG A 136 7.37 -7.13 11.84
C ARG A 136 7.36 -6.12 10.70
N ILE A 137 7.41 -6.66 9.49
CA ILE A 137 7.65 -5.93 8.25
C ILE A 137 6.53 -6.25 7.27
N LEU A 138 6.09 -5.23 6.54
CA LEU A 138 5.16 -5.35 5.44
C LEU A 138 5.89 -5.03 4.14
N PHE A 139 5.77 -5.89 3.12
CA PHE A 139 6.21 -5.58 1.77
C PHE A 139 4.98 -5.38 0.89
N GLY A 140 4.87 -4.20 0.28
CA GLY A 140 3.95 -3.95 -0.84
C GLY A 140 4.65 -4.30 -2.15
N THR A 141 4.06 -5.19 -2.95
CA THR A 141 4.70 -5.73 -4.15
C THR A 141 3.74 -5.92 -5.32
N ASN A 142 4.28 -6.00 -6.54
CA ASN A 142 3.58 -6.57 -7.71
C ASN A 142 3.95 -8.05 -7.95
N MET A 143 4.38 -8.78 -6.91
CA MET A 143 4.83 -10.18 -7.00
C MET A 143 3.76 -11.07 -7.62
N ALA A 144 2.51 -10.95 -7.18
CA ALA A 144 1.41 -11.76 -7.70
C ALA A 144 1.25 -11.61 -9.23
N GLN A 145 1.33 -10.38 -9.73
CA GLN A 145 1.26 -10.06 -11.15
C GLN A 145 2.41 -10.71 -11.93
N VAL A 146 3.64 -10.56 -11.41
CA VAL A 146 4.86 -11.09 -12.03
C VAL A 146 4.85 -12.63 -12.07
N ILE A 147 4.44 -13.28 -10.98
CA ILE A 147 4.34 -14.75 -10.92
C ILE A 147 3.31 -15.27 -11.92
N ASN A 148 2.15 -14.62 -12.03
CA ASN A 148 1.12 -14.99 -13.01
C ASN A 148 1.55 -14.74 -14.45
N LEU A 149 2.34 -13.69 -14.70
CA LEU A 149 2.83 -13.36 -16.03
C LEU A 149 3.86 -14.38 -16.52
N TYR A 150 4.90 -14.64 -15.72
CA TYR A 150 6.01 -15.48 -16.16
C TYR A 150 5.78 -16.97 -15.89
N GLN A 151 4.95 -17.31 -14.91
CA GLN A 151 4.65 -18.70 -14.51
C GLN A 151 5.91 -19.55 -14.25
N ASN A 152 7.02 -18.91 -13.89
CA ASN A 152 8.32 -19.54 -13.73
C ASN A 152 9.06 -18.95 -12.54
N LEU A 153 9.02 -19.66 -11.40
CA LEU A 153 9.65 -19.18 -10.15
C LEU A 153 11.19 -19.14 -10.25
N ASP A 154 11.80 -19.98 -11.07
CA ASP A 154 13.25 -19.92 -11.30
C ASP A 154 13.61 -18.62 -12.05
N PHE A 155 12.78 -18.17 -13.02
CA PHE A 155 12.94 -16.85 -13.61
C PHE A 155 12.67 -15.73 -12.59
N VAL A 156 11.66 -15.86 -11.73
CA VAL A 156 11.31 -14.80 -10.78
C VAL A 156 12.40 -14.59 -9.70
N PHE A 157 12.96 -15.67 -9.14
CA PHE A 157 13.87 -15.59 -7.99
C PHE A 157 15.35 -15.88 -8.33
N ASN A 158 15.63 -16.57 -9.43
CA ASN A 158 16.98 -17.02 -9.77
C ASN A 158 17.55 -16.39 -11.05
N ASN A 159 16.88 -15.40 -11.66
CA ASN A 159 17.40 -14.73 -12.86
C ASN A 159 18.70 -13.94 -12.58
N PRO A 160 19.81 -14.20 -13.32
CA PRO A 160 21.11 -13.56 -13.08
C PRO A 160 21.25 -12.15 -13.65
N PHE A 161 20.24 -11.60 -14.33
CA PHE A 161 20.33 -10.29 -14.97
C PHE A 161 20.50 -9.15 -13.97
N VAL A 162 21.44 -8.24 -14.21
CA VAL A 162 21.76 -7.13 -13.31
C VAL A 162 21.21 -5.82 -13.89
N PHE A 163 20.22 -5.22 -13.22
CA PHE A 163 19.65 -3.93 -13.58
C PHE A 163 20.47 -2.77 -12.98
N LYS A 164 21.63 -2.46 -13.55
CA LYS A 164 22.55 -1.41 -13.03
C LYS A 164 21.90 -0.02 -13.00
N GLU A 165 20.95 0.24 -13.88
CA GLU A 165 20.13 1.44 -13.95
C GLU A 165 19.10 1.53 -12.81
N ARG A 166 18.84 0.43 -12.10
CA ARG A 166 17.95 0.36 -10.94
C ARG A 166 18.73 0.47 -9.63
N TYR A 167 19.91 -0.15 -9.59
CA TYR A 167 20.84 -0.06 -8.46
C TYR A 167 22.24 -0.54 -8.85
N SER A 168 23.25 0.21 -8.42
CA SER A 168 24.66 -0.19 -8.37
C SER A 168 25.33 0.44 -7.15
N HIS A 169 26.42 -0.16 -6.67
CA HIS A 169 27.16 0.34 -5.51
C HIS A 169 27.68 1.77 -5.69
N SER A 170 27.98 2.19 -6.94
CA SER A 170 28.40 3.56 -7.22
C SER A 170 27.35 4.62 -6.86
N ALA A 171 26.08 4.23 -6.74
CA ALA A 171 24.98 5.08 -6.31
C ALA A 171 24.47 4.74 -4.90
N ALA A 172 25.14 3.84 -4.16
CA ALA A 172 24.64 3.29 -2.89
C ALA A 172 24.39 4.35 -1.82
N ARG A 173 25.26 5.37 -1.74
CA ARG A 173 25.10 6.50 -0.82
C ARG A 173 23.85 7.31 -1.16
N ASP A 174 23.77 7.78 -2.40
CA ASP A 174 22.62 8.53 -2.90
C ASP A 174 21.33 7.72 -2.83
N TYR A 175 21.39 6.39 -2.94
CA TYR A 175 20.22 5.53 -2.95
C TYR A 175 19.38 5.72 -1.68
N ALA A 176 20.00 5.68 -0.50
CA ALA A 176 19.30 5.80 0.78
C ALA A 176 19.30 7.23 1.36
N GLU A 177 20.27 8.08 0.99
CA GLU A 177 20.39 9.43 1.58
C GLU A 177 19.66 10.51 0.77
N ARG A 178 19.42 10.30 -0.53
CA ARG A 178 18.89 11.35 -1.41
C ARG A 178 17.35 11.39 -1.40
N GLY A 179 16.83 12.60 -1.24
CA GLY A 179 15.41 12.93 -1.41
C GLY A 179 15.26 14.18 -2.29
N VAL A 180 14.29 14.18 -3.20
CA VAL A 180 13.98 15.33 -4.06
C VAL A 180 12.49 15.56 -4.09
N HIS A 181 12.07 16.76 -3.69
CA HIS A 181 10.70 17.24 -3.87
C HIS A 181 10.56 17.86 -5.26
N TRP A 182 10.06 17.10 -6.24
CA TRP A 182 10.10 17.53 -7.65
C TRP A 182 9.07 18.60 -7.99
N ASN A 183 7.85 18.44 -7.49
CA ASN A 183 6.73 19.34 -7.70
C ASN A 183 5.69 19.14 -6.61
N THR A 184 4.58 19.87 -6.69
CA THR A 184 3.45 19.73 -5.76
C THR A 184 3.00 18.27 -5.65
N ARG A 185 3.12 17.70 -4.45
CA ARG A 185 2.68 16.35 -4.07
C ARG A 185 3.46 15.20 -4.71
N LEU A 186 4.70 15.42 -5.19
CA LEU A 186 5.60 14.36 -5.65
C LEU A 186 7.00 14.47 -5.02
N PHE A 187 7.39 13.41 -4.32
CA PHE A 187 8.71 13.28 -3.70
C PHE A 187 9.41 12.01 -4.20
N GLN A 188 10.66 12.12 -4.63
CA GLN A 188 11.51 10.99 -4.97
C GLN A 188 12.45 10.67 -3.82
N THR A 189 12.45 9.43 -3.35
CA THR A 189 13.43 8.89 -2.38
C THR A 189 13.35 7.37 -2.36
N ASN A 190 14.37 6.67 -1.89
CA ASN A 190 14.28 5.22 -1.66
C ASN A 190 14.24 4.86 -0.19
N PHE A 191 14.38 5.83 0.73
CA PHE A 191 14.34 5.59 2.15
C PHE A 191 13.65 6.74 2.89
N VAL A 192 12.75 6.40 3.81
CA VAL A 192 12.14 7.34 4.75
C VAL A 192 12.28 6.73 6.14
N ALA A 193 12.88 7.45 7.08
CA ALA A 193 13.14 6.93 8.42
C ALA A 193 11.85 6.68 9.22
N ASP A 194 10.86 7.57 9.11
CA ASP A 194 9.51 7.36 9.65
C ASP A 194 8.46 8.06 8.77
N ILE A 195 7.68 7.25 8.06
CA ILE A 195 6.66 7.72 7.14
C ILE A 195 5.51 8.45 7.83
N ARG A 196 5.28 8.18 9.12
CA ARG A 196 4.21 8.80 9.90
C ARG A 196 4.47 10.28 10.14
N ASN A 197 5.72 10.71 10.11
CA ASN A 197 6.13 12.10 10.29
C ASN A 197 6.48 12.80 8.96
N PHE A 198 6.27 12.14 7.82
CA PHE A 198 6.59 12.71 6.52
C PHE A 198 5.71 13.94 6.22
N ALA A 199 6.32 15.00 5.69
CA ALA A 199 5.61 16.22 5.34
C ALA A 199 4.74 16.02 4.09
N LEU A 200 3.51 16.52 4.12
CA LEU A 200 2.53 16.35 3.05
C LEU A 200 2.11 17.70 2.49
N ASP A 201 1.84 17.72 1.20
CA ASP A 201 1.31 18.90 0.53
C ASP A 201 -0.21 18.91 0.63
N SER A 202 -0.79 20.09 0.86
CA SER A 202 -2.25 20.26 0.89
C SER A 202 -2.91 19.80 -0.41
N TRP A 203 -4.11 19.22 -0.32
CA TRP A 203 -4.88 18.68 -1.43
C TRP A 203 -6.36 19.07 -1.36
N GLY A 204 -6.66 20.37 -1.38
CA GLY A 204 -8.05 20.87 -1.29
C GLY A 204 -8.97 20.35 -2.40
N GLU A 205 -8.41 20.04 -3.57
CA GLU A 205 -9.10 19.43 -4.69
C GLU A 205 -9.57 18.02 -4.37
N ARG A 206 -9.04 17.32 -3.35
CA ARG A 206 -9.49 15.99 -2.95
C ARG A 206 -10.48 15.99 -1.81
N GLY A 207 -10.37 16.94 -0.90
CA GLY A 207 -11.31 17.12 0.20
C GLY A 207 -10.93 18.32 1.06
N THR A 208 -11.86 18.72 1.90
CA THR A 208 -11.63 19.76 2.90
C THR A 208 -10.56 19.27 3.87
N ARG A 209 -9.47 20.04 4.01
CA ARG A 209 -8.34 19.73 4.92
C ARG A 209 -7.73 18.34 4.71
N THR A 210 -7.60 17.94 3.45
CA THR A 210 -6.80 16.76 3.07
C THR A 210 -5.43 17.14 2.56
N SER A 211 -4.44 16.29 2.78
CA SER A 211 -3.07 16.45 2.29
C SER A 211 -2.58 15.14 1.67
N ILE A 212 -1.64 15.21 0.72
CA ILE A 212 -1.07 14.02 0.08
C ILE A 212 0.41 14.22 -0.25
N MET A 213 1.15 13.13 -0.21
CA MET A 213 2.44 13.03 -0.89
C MET A 213 2.53 11.74 -1.69
N ARG A 214 2.88 11.82 -2.97
CA ARG A 214 3.23 10.65 -3.80
C ARG A 214 4.71 10.40 -3.71
N LEU A 215 5.09 9.14 -3.56
CA LEU A 215 6.49 8.73 -3.46
C LEU A 215 6.91 7.99 -4.73
N TYR A 216 7.94 8.50 -5.37
CA TYR A 216 8.68 7.78 -6.41
C TYR A 216 9.88 7.09 -5.77
N MET A 217 9.82 5.77 -5.65
CA MET A 217 10.83 4.97 -4.95
C MET A 217 11.37 3.84 -5.83
N GLY A 218 12.62 3.45 -5.61
CA GLY A 218 13.31 2.31 -6.22
C GLY A 218 13.59 2.43 -7.72
N ASN A 219 13.49 3.64 -8.29
CA ASN A 219 13.41 3.86 -9.75
C ASN A 219 12.34 2.95 -10.41
N SER A 220 11.25 2.70 -9.67
CA SER A 220 10.23 1.71 -10.00
C SER A 220 8.99 2.36 -10.61
N SER A 221 8.09 1.54 -11.15
CA SER A 221 6.78 2.00 -11.58
C SER A 221 5.78 2.11 -10.42
N SER A 222 6.23 2.03 -9.16
CA SER A 222 5.36 1.99 -7.98
C SER A 222 4.59 3.29 -7.82
N GLN A 223 3.27 3.18 -7.67
CA GLN A 223 2.42 4.29 -7.26
C GLN A 223 2.16 4.18 -5.76
N ILE A 224 3.00 4.85 -4.98
CA ILE A 224 2.91 4.90 -3.52
C ILE A 224 2.51 6.31 -3.11
N HIS A 225 1.62 6.44 -2.13
CA HIS A 225 1.34 7.75 -1.55
C HIS A 225 0.91 7.66 -0.09
N ILE A 226 1.01 8.80 0.57
CA ILE A 226 0.50 9.02 1.91
C ILE A 226 -0.68 9.97 1.76
N LEU A 227 -1.87 9.56 2.15
CA LEU A 227 -3.04 10.42 2.28
C LEU A 227 -3.24 10.78 3.74
N GLU A 228 -3.51 12.05 4.01
CA GLU A 228 -3.94 12.51 5.33
C GLU A 228 -5.32 13.14 5.23
N VAL A 229 -6.21 12.71 6.12
CA VAL A 229 -7.50 13.33 6.38
C VAL A 229 -7.43 13.98 7.76
N SER A 230 -7.51 15.31 7.82
CA SER A 230 -7.43 16.04 9.09
C SER A 230 -8.59 15.70 10.03
N GLU A 231 -8.44 16.07 11.30
CA GLU A 231 -9.50 15.96 12.32
C GLU A 231 -10.80 16.64 11.86
N GLY A 232 -11.94 15.96 12.05
CA GLY A 232 -13.28 16.54 11.83
C GLY A 232 -13.69 16.70 10.37
N THR A 233 -13.05 16.00 9.45
CA THR A 233 -13.42 15.94 8.02
C THR A 233 -13.34 14.51 7.46
N TYR A 234 -13.86 14.32 6.26
CA TYR A 234 -13.78 13.06 5.52
C TYR A 234 -13.58 13.29 4.02
N VAL A 235 -13.35 12.20 3.28
CA VAL A 235 -13.32 12.20 1.82
C VAL A 235 -14.51 11.41 1.32
N THR A 236 -15.36 12.06 0.50
CA THR A 236 -16.57 11.45 -0.07
C THR A 236 -16.27 10.27 -0.98
N ALA A 237 -17.33 9.53 -1.30
CA ALA A 237 -17.24 8.26 -1.99
C ALA A 237 -16.58 8.40 -3.34
N HIS A 238 -15.72 7.46 -3.65
CA HIS A 238 -15.15 7.33 -4.97
C HIS A 238 -14.86 5.86 -5.27
N ARG A 239 -14.79 5.54 -6.56
CA ARG A 239 -14.49 4.21 -7.08
C ARG A 239 -13.41 4.30 -8.14
N HIS A 240 -12.66 3.21 -8.29
CA HIS A 240 -11.63 3.06 -9.31
C HIS A 240 -11.37 1.57 -9.59
N GLY A 241 -10.42 1.28 -10.48
CA GLY A 241 -9.90 -0.07 -10.71
C GLY A 241 -9.42 -0.75 -9.42
N ALA A 242 -9.46 -2.08 -9.38
CA ALA A 242 -8.91 -2.82 -8.24
C ALA A 242 -7.38 -2.68 -8.15
N GLY A 243 -6.80 -2.86 -6.97
CA GLY A 243 -5.34 -2.92 -6.78
C GLY A 243 -4.80 -2.08 -5.64
N ALA A 244 -5.50 -1.00 -5.25
CA ALA A 244 -5.08 -0.18 -4.13
C ALA A 244 -5.18 -0.94 -2.81
N HIS A 245 -4.09 -0.96 -2.04
CA HIS A 245 -4.06 -1.40 -0.65
C HIS A 245 -3.72 -0.20 0.22
N VAL A 246 -4.66 0.21 1.06
CA VAL A 246 -4.59 1.41 1.88
C VAL A 246 -4.43 0.98 3.33
N ILE A 247 -3.22 1.17 3.87
CA ILE A 247 -2.86 0.79 5.23
C ILE A 247 -2.91 2.04 6.11
N VAL A 248 -3.63 1.95 7.22
CA VAL A 248 -3.66 3.03 8.22
C VAL A 248 -2.33 3.01 8.98
N ILE A 249 -1.62 4.13 9.03
CA ILE A 249 -0.32 4.25 9.70
C ILE A 249 -0.37 5.16 10.93
N GLN A 250 -1.42 5.98 11.07
CA GLN A 250 -1.67 6.84 12.23
C GLN A 250 -3.14 7.27 12.29
N GLY A 251 -3.65 7.48 13.50
CA GLY A 251 -5.00 7.99 13.74
C GLY A 251 -6.05 6.89 13.76
N GLU A 252 -7.31 7.30 13.84
CA GLU A 252 -8.46 6.40 13.88
C GLU A 252 -9.62 6.99 13.08
N GLY A 253 -10.50 6.10 12.62
CA GLY A 253 -11.58 6.48 11.72
C GLY A 253 -12.42 5.29 11.32
N TYR A 254 -13.07 5.42 10.18
CA TYR A 254 -13.73 4.30 9.50
C TYR A 254 -13.82 4.55 7.99
N GLU A 255 -14.06 3.49 7.23
CA GLU A 255 -14.46 3.59 5.84
C GLU A 255 -15.85 3.00 5.61
N TYR A 256 -16.57 3.53 4.63
CA TYR A 256 -17.69 2.80 4.04
C TYR A 256 -17.22 2.12 2.76
N LEU A 257 -17.67 0.89 2.55
CA LEU A 257 -17.58 0.17 1.28
C LEU A 257 -18.98 -0.18 0.78
N PHE A 258 -19.25 0.06 -0.51
CA PHE A 258 -20.51 -0.33 -1.15
C PHE A 258 -20.37 -0.44 -2.67
N MET A 259 -21.23 -1.23 -3.30
CA MET A 259 -21.23 -1.41 -4.75
C MET A 259 -22.05 -0.30 -5.44
N PRO A 260 -21.79 -0.03 -6.73
CA PRO A 260 -22.64 0.86 -7.51
C PRO A 260 -24.11 0.41 -7.47
N GLY A 261 -25.03 1.34 -7.24
CA GLY A 261 -26.47 1.07 -7.03
C GLY A 261 -26.91 1.05 -5.56
N ASP A 262 -25.97 1.10 -4.61
CA ASP A 262 -26.24 1.14 -3.16
C ASP A 262 -25.90 2.49 -2.51
N GLU A 263 -25.65 3.54 -3.31
CA GLU A 263 -25.23 4.87 -2.84
C GLU A 263 -26.18 5.45 -1.76
N GLY A 264 -27.48 5.22 -1.92
CA GLY A 264 -28.55 5.67 -1.02
C GLY A 264 -29.14 4.59 -0.11
N LYS A 265 -28.48 3.44 0.04
CA LYS A 265 -28.99 2.30 0.81
C LYS A 265 -28.12 2.03 2.03
N ALA A 266 -28.61 2.37 3.22
CA ALA A 266 -27.84 2.19 4.45
C ALA A 266 -27.46 0.72 4.73
N ASP A 267 -28.33 -0.23 4.38
CA ASP A 267 -28.10 -1.67 4.51
C ASP A 267 -27.13 -2.24 3.46
N GLY A 268 -26.92 -1.53 2.35
CA GLY A 268 -25.93 -1.85 1.32
C GLY A 268 -24.51 -1.34 1.62
N ARG A 269 -24.32 -0.60 2.73
CA ARG A 269 -23.02 -0.03 3.12
C ARG A 269 -22.35 -0.83 4.24
N ALA A 270 -21.14 -1.32 3.99
CA ALA A 270 -20.30 -1.91 5.03
C ALA A 270 -19.45 -0.82 5.70
N LYS A 271 -19.64 -0.62 7.01
CA LYS A 271 -18.79 0.26 7.85
C LYS A 271 -17.59 -0.53 8.36
N ILE A 272 -16.38 -0.14 7.98
CA ILE A 272 -15.13 -0.79 8.37
C ILE A 272 -14.36 0.13 9.33
N PRO A 273 -14.20 -0.23 10.61
CA PRO A 273 -13.42 0.58 11.54
C PRO A 273 -11.94 0.61 11.14
N LEU A 274 -11.31 1.78 11.28
CA LEU A 274 -9.91 1.99 10.94
C LEU A 274 -9.07 2.33 12.16
N ARG A 275 -7.98 1.58 12.33
CA ARG A 275 -6.92 1.80 13.31
C ARG A 275 -5.56 1.46 12.67
N PRO A 276 -4.43 1.90 13.26
CA PRO A 276 -3.12 1.59 12.71
C PRO A 276 -2.96 0.10 12.40
N TYR A 277 -2.36 -0.18 11.24
CA TYR A 277 -2.17 -1.49 10.62
C TYR A 277 -3.43 -2.17 10.05
N GLY A 278 -4.60 -1.55 10.17
CA GLY A 278 -5.76 -1.93 9.36
C GLY A 278 -5.51 -1.63 7.88
N VAL A 279 -5.99 -2.51 7.00
CA VAL A 279 -5.89 -2.33 5.54
C VAL A 279 -7.24 -2.46 4.88
N ILE A 280 -7.51 -1.57 3.92
CA ILE A 280 -8.62 -1.69 2.97
C ILE A 280 -8.05 -1.88 1.57
N ALA A 281 -8.66 -2.79 0.82
CA ALA A 281 -8.45 -2.94 -0.61
C ALA A 281 -9.81 -3.09 -1.30
N PRO A 282 -10.38 -1.97 -1.81
CA PRO A 282 -11.66 -2.00 -2.50
C PRO A 282 -11.59 -2.91 -3.74
N LYS A 283 -12.68 -3.63 -4.01
CA LYS A 283 -12.85 -4.39 -5.25
C LYS A 283 -12.96 -3.44 -6.44
N LEU A 284 -12.91 -4.01 -7.64
CA LEU A 284 -13.16 -3.28 -8.88
C LEU A 284 -14.49 -2.52 -8.80
N ASN A 285 -14.44 -1.20 -8.99
CA ASN A 285 -15.59 -0.29 -8.95
C ASN A 285 -16.35 -0.20 -7.62
N GLU A 286 -15.81 -0.77 -6.52
CA GLU A 286 -16.39 -0.61 -5.18
C GLU A 286 -16.15 0.83 -4.70
N PHE A 287 -17.23 1.51 -4.32
CA PHE A 287 -17.12 2.82 -3.70
C PHE A 287 -16.49 2.69 -2.32
N HIS A 288 -15.61 3.63 -2.00
CA HIS A 288 -15.02 3.75 -0.69
C HIS A 288 -14.92 5.22 -0.25
N GLN A 289 -15.08 5.43 1.05
CA GLN A 289 -15.10 6.73 1.73
C GLN A 289 -14.17 6.71 2.93
N HIS A 290 -13.43 7.78 3.18
CA HIS A 290 -12.44 7.84 4.26
C HIS A 290 -12.87 8.85 5.32
N PHE A 291 -13.28 8.39 6.50
CA PHE A 291 -13.72 9.25 7.60
C PHE A 291 -12.68 9.31 8.70
N ASN A 292 -12.21 10.52 9.04
CA ASN A 292 -11.48 10.74 10.28
C ASN A 292 -12.49 11.09 11.38
N SER A 293 -12.73 10.17 12.30
CA SER A 293 -13.57 10.39 13.48
C SER A 293 -12.77 10.52 14.78
N GLY A 294 -11.44 10.47 14.70
CA GLY A 294 -10.54 10.57 15.84
C GLY A 294 -9.98 11.97 16.10
N LYS A 295 -9.19 12.09 17.16
CA LYS A 295 -8.39 13.30 17.44
C LYS A 295 -7.09 13.26 16.64
N GLY A 296 -6.71 14.38 16.03
CA GLY A 296 -5.54 14.46 15.16
C GLY A 296 -5.75 13.87 13.76
N PRO A 297 -4.67 13.69 12.97
CA PRO A 297 -4.77 13.24 11.57
C PRO A 297 -4.97 11.73 11.46
N LEU A 298 -5.81 11.31 10.50
CA LEU A 298 -5.85 9.95 9.97
C LEU A 298 -4.89 9.89 8.78
N ARG A 299 -3.77 9.16 8.92
CA ARG A 299 -2.77 8.97 7.86
C ARG A 299 -2.83 7.55 7.31
N GLN A 300 -2.80 7.45 5.99
CA GLN A 300 -2.91 6.21 5.25
C GLN A 300 -1.77 6.10 4.23
N LEU A 301 -1.03 5.00 4.28
CA LEU A 301 -0.04 4.60 3.29
C LEU A 301 -0.72 3.70 2.25
N ALA A 302 -0.70 4.12 0.99
CA ALA A 302 -1.36 3.41 -0.09
C ALA A 302 -0.36 2.85 -1.11
N PHE A 303 -0.44 1.54 -1.35
CA PHE A 303 0.18 0.87 -2.50
C PHE A 303 -0.87 0.73 -3.60
N LYS A 304 -0.85 1.62 -4.60
CA LYS A 304 -1.91 1.72 -5.62
C LYS A 304 -1.68 0.79 -6.82
N GLY A 305 -0.44 0.40 -7.11
CA GLY A 305 -0.08 -0.43 -8.25
C GLY A 305 1.24 -0.06 -8.89
N TRP A 306 1.55 -0.75 -9.99
CA TRP A 306 2.74 -0.57 -10.81
C TRP A 306 2.33 -0.29 -12.25
N ASP A 307 2.10 0.99 -12.54
CA ASP A 307 1.52 1.46 -13.81
C ASP A 307 2.55 2.29 -14.59
N LYS A 308 2.42 2.33 -15.91
CA LYS A 308 3.41 2.87 -16.85
C LYS A 308 3.62 4.39 -16.75
N GLY A 309 2.69 5.11 -16.14
CA GLY A 309 2.79 6.57 -15.98
C GLY A 309 3.57 6.95 -14.72
N LEU A 310 4.57 7.85 -14.87
CA LEU A 310 5.05 8.64 -13.73
C LEU A 310 3.81 9.27 -13.08
N ALA A 311 3.61 9.00 -11.79
CA ALA A 311 2.39 9.40 -11.12
C ALA A 311 2.13 10.89 -11.39
N THR A 312 0.98 11.19 -11.99
CA THR A 312 0.46 12.57 -12.14
C THR A 312 1.32 13.52 -12.97
N VAL A 313 2.15 13.00 -13.87
CA VAL A 313 2.94 13.81 -14.82
C VAL A 313 2.37 13.62 -16.23
N THR A 314 2.11 14.72 -16.95
CA THR A 314 1.73 14.73 -18.36
C THR A 314 2.86 14.17 -19.24
N ASN A 315 2.58 13.89 -20.50
CA ASN A 315 3.61 13.51 -21.48
C ASN A 315 4.70 14.59 -21.66
N GLU A 316 4.44 15.82 -21.21
CA GLU A 316 5.38 16.96 -21.26
C GLU A 316 6.19 17.12 -19.96
N GLY A 317 6.02 16.24 -18.98
CA GLY A 317 6.74 16.34 -17.71
C GLY A 317 6.08 17.26 -16.68
N THR A 318 4.86 17.76 -16.92
CA THR A 318 4.17 18.71 -16.03
C THR A 318 3.15 18.01 -15.12
N TYR A 319 2.96 18.48 -13.89
CA TYR A 319 2.02 17.88 -12.94
C TYR A 319 0.56 18.19 -13.31
N ASP A 320 -0.29 17.17 -13.48
CA ASP A 320 -1.73 17.33 -13.66
C ASP A 320 -2.47 17.19 -12.32
N ALA A 321 -2.71 18.32 -11.66
CA ALA A 321 -3.39 18.40 -10.38
C ALA A 321 -4.86 17.93 -10.41
N VAL A 322 -5.51 18.00 -11.58
CA VAL A 322 -6.96 17.79 -11.74
C VAL A 322 -7.26 16.34 -12.10
N GLY A 323 -6.56 15.76 -13.09
CA GLY A 323 -6.71 14.36 -13.48
C GLY A 323 -6.36 13.37 -12.35
N ALA A 324 -5.49 13.81 -11.43
CA ALA A 324 -5.14 13.09 -10.22
C ALA A 324 -6.27 13.03 -9.16
N ALA A 325 -7.20 13.98 -9.19
CA ALA A 325 -8.06 14.30 -8.06
C ALA A 325 -9.52 13.89 -8.25
N ARG A 326 -10.10 13.97 -9.45
CA ARG A 326 -11.53 13.66 -9.68
C ARG A 326 -11.89 13.51 -11.16
N SER A 327 -12.78 12.56 -11.42
CA SER A 327 -13.86 12.79 -12.38
C SER A 327 -15.19 12.72 -11.62
N ASP A 328 -16.06 13.71 -11.81
CA ASP A 328 -17.47 13.66 -11.42
C ASP A 328 -18.36 13.21 -12.59
N ASN A 329 -17.74 12.81 -13.72
CA ASN A 329 -18.43 12.10 -14.79
C ASN A 329 -18.72 10.66 -14.32
N PRO A 330 -19.99 10.25 -14.19
CA PRO A 330 -20.34 8.89 -13.75
C PRO A 330 -19.86 7.80 -14.72
N TYR A 331 -19.55 8.16 -15.97
CA TYR A 331 -19.02 7.25 -16.99
C TYR A 331 -17.49 7.16 -16.99
N ALA A 332 -16.80 7.94 -16.16
CA ALA A 332 -15.36 7.86 -16.06
C ALA A 332 -14.90 6.56 -15.37
N TRP A 333 -13.69 6.12 -15.72
CA TRP A 333 -13.04 4.96 -15.11
C TRP A 333 -12.86 5.12 -13.60
N ALA A 334 -12.42 6.29 -13.15
CA ALA A 334 -12.40 6.69 -11.75
C ALA A 334 -13.47 7.77 -11.55
N PHE A 335 -14.40 7.53 -10.63
CA PHE A 335 -15.53 8.42 -10.38
C PHE A 335 -15.63 8.77 -8.89
N LYS A 336 -15.95 10.02 -8.60
CA LYS A 336 -16.15 10.53 -7.24
C LYS A 336 -17.54 11.15 -7.10
N LEU A 337 -18.26 10.74 -6.05
CA LEU A 337 -19.48 11.40 -5.60
C LEU A 337 -19.17 12.74 -4.95
N ARG A 338 -19.95 13.75 -5.34
CA ARG A 338 -19.91 15.07 -4.69
C ARG A 338 -20.68 15.02 -3.37
N TYR A 339 -20.33 15.92 -2.46
CA TYR A 339 -20.98 16.06 -1.16
C TYR A 339 -22.50 16.28 -1.24
N ASP A 340 -22.97 17.04 -2.24
CA ASP A 340 -24.40 17.30 -2.49
C ASP A 340 -25.14 16.13 -3.15
N LYS A 341 -24.43 15.05 -3.50
CA LYS A 341 -24.99 13.83 -4.10
C LYS A 341 -24.85 12.61 -3.19
N GLU A 342 -24.25 12.79 -2.02
CA GLU A 342 -24.12 11.75 -1.01
C GLU A 342 -25.45 11.57 -0.27
N ASP A 343 -25.74 10.35 0.17
CA ASP A 343 -26.85 10.09 1.08
C ASP A 343 -26.71 10.96 2.35
N PRO A 344 -27.70 11.83 2.67
CA PRO A 344 -27.65 12.69 3.85
C PRO A 344 -27.38 11.93 5.16
N ALA A 345 -27.83 10.67 5.26
CA ALA A 345 -27.63 9.84 6.45
C ALA A 345 -26.14 9.58 6.75
N ILE A 346 -25.26 9.56 5.73
CA ILE A 346 -23.81 9.43 5.92
C ILE A 346 -23.27 10.59 6.76
N ARG A 347 -23.69 11.81 6.44
CA ARG A 347 -23.21 13.01 7.11
C ARG A 347 -23.78 13.14 8.52
N GLU A 348 -25.05 12.77 8.71
CA GLU A 348 -25.67 12.70 10.03
C GLU A 348 -25.00 11.67 10.94
N GLU A 349 -24.66 10.49 10.41
CA GLU A 349 -23.95 9.46 11.16
C GLU A 349 -22.54 9.93 11.54
N TYR A 350 -21.85 10.60 10.61
CA TYR A 350 -20.54 11.19 10.90
C TYR A 350 -20.61 12.24 12.02
N TYR A 351 -21.64 13.08 12.05
CA TYR A 351 -21.83 14.05 13.14
C TYR A 351 -21.98 13.36 14.50
N LYS A 352 -22.75 12.27 14.57
CA LYS A 352 -22.91 11.47 15.79
C LYS A 352 -21.59 10.84 16.24
N GLU A 353 -20.78 10.34 15.30
CA GLU A 353 -19.46 9.79 15.61
C GLU A 353 -18.50 10.87 16.13
N LEU A 354 -18.51 12.07 15.54
CA LEU A 354 -17.69 13.19 16.02
C LEU A 354 -18.10 13.64 17.43
N GLU A 355 -19.40 13.77 17.70
CA GLU A 355 -19.92 14.12 19.02
C GLU A 355 -19.51 13.09 20.08
N LYS A 356 -19.69 11.80 19.77
CA LYS A 356 -19.27 10.69 20.63
C LYS A 356 -17.78 10.73 20.97
N ASN A 357 -16.93 11.13 20.03
CA ASN A 357 -15.48 11.17 20.20
C ASN A 357 -14.97 12.55 20.70
N GLY A 358 -15.86 13.52 20.89
CA GLY A 358 -15.50 14.88 21.31
C GLY A 358 -14.64 15.62 20.28
N VAL A 359 -14.93 15.42 18.99
CA VAL A 359 -14.23 16.03 17.86
C VAL A 359 -15.09 17.12 17.23
N THR A 360 -14.49 18.26 16.90
CA THR A 360 -15.21 19.36 16.25
C THR A 360 -15.35 19.11 14.75
N LEU A 361 -16.55 19.30 14.20
CA LEU A 361 -16.77 19.28 12.75
C LEU A 361 -15.99 20.40 12.05
N ARG A 362 -15.32 20.05 10.94
CA ARG A 362 -14.47 20.97 10.14
C ARG A 362 -14.86 21.00 8.66
N LEU A 363 -16.08 20.59 8.36
CA LEU A 363 -16.72 20.71 7.06
C LEU A 363 -17.64 21.93 7.03
N GLU A 364 -17.69 22.62 5.90
CA GLU A 364 -18.70 23.64 5.67
C GLU A 364 -20.10 23.00 5.65
N PRO A 365 -21.13 23.66 6.20
CA PRO A 365 -22.51 23.21 6.07
C PRO A 365 -22.87 22.99 4.60
N LEU A 366 -23.56 21.89 4.30
CA LEU A 366 -24.19 21.69 2.98
C LEU A 366 -25.63 22.15 3.07
N ASP A 367 -26.06 22.97 2.12
CA ASP A 367 -27.49 23.25 1.94
C ASP A 367 -28.13 22.01 1.29
N GLN A 368 -28.61 21.09 2.14
CA GLN A 368 -29.28 19.86 1.72
C GLN A 368 -30.79 20.04 1.66
N ALA A 369 -31.27 21.23 1.27
CA ALA A 369 -32.70 21.47 1.06
C ALA A 369 -33.24 20.43 0.08
N ALA A 370 -34.16 19.60 0.60
CA ALA A 370 -34.81 18.52 -0.14
C ALA A 370 -35.41 19.05 -1.45
N GLY A 371 -34.95 18.47 -2.57
CA GLY A 371 -35.61 18.60 -3.87
C GLY A 371 -36.74 17.61 -4.00
#